data_AF-A0A0S8L0V1-F1
#
_entry.id   AF-A0A0S8L0V1-F1
#
_cell.length_a   1.000
_cell.length_b   1.000
_cell.length_c   1.000
_cell.angle_alpha   90.00
_cell.angle_beta   90.00
_cell.angle_gamma   90.00
#
_symmetry.space_group_name_H-M   'P 1'
#
loop_
_entity.id
_entity.type
_entity.pdbx_description
1 polymer ?
#
loop_
_entity_poly.entity_id
_entity_poly.type
_entity_poly.pdbx_seq_one_letter_code
_entity_poly.pdbx_strand_id
1 'polypeptide(L)'
;MNEKDFSEEFLSAFVDDQLTAEEKSRAYEQINRDDSLNRRVCELRKVRDLVQLAYRDVPGAPSASGHGRRARMSNLAAGVLLALGVAIGWALHAPGDDNKLEGASLEFVQPDPVQITSSQSAATVPSEPAQPNARRAMEVAKAGTPAKVLIHVNDGEMTHLGQALDEVDNLARYYREASINARIEVVMNGDGLSLVRADVTNFGARIARIQRDYDNVVFEACKNSIDRLRRDKGIVAKLLPGVVVIDSGVAQLMRRQNQGWAYIQV
;
A
#
# COMPACT_ATOMS: atom_id res chain seq x y z
N MET A 1 20.41 8.48 23.20
CA MET A 1 20.99 8.75 21.87
C MET A 1 19.83 8.98 20.92
N ASN A 2 19.73 10.23 20.43
CA ASN A 2 18.84 10.85 19.45
C ASN A 2 17.49 10.19 19.12
N GLU A 3 16.49 10.70 19.83
CA GLU A 3 15.08 10.74 19.46
C GLU A 3 14.88 11.78 18.34
N LYS A 4 15.00 11.38 17.05
CA LYS A 4 14.47 12.07 15.83
C LYS A 4 15.08 11.54 14.51
N ASP A 5 14.92 10.25 14.18
CA ASP A 5 15.26 9.80 12.82
C ASP A 5 14.06 9.85 11.85
N PHE A 6 12.82 9.85 12.36
CA PHE A 6 11.63 10.04 11.53
C PHE A 6 10.59 10.92 12.22
N SER A 7 10.09 11.90 11.48
CA SER A 7 8.95 12.72 11.91
C SER A 7 7.64 11.94 11.79
N GLU A 8 6.61 12.35 12.54
CA GLU A 8 5.26 11.75 12.45
C GLU A 8 4.66 11.91 11.05
N GLU A 9 4.95 13.02 10.37
CA GLU A 9 4.51 13.27 9.00
C GLU A 9 5.12 12.25 8.04
N PHE A 10 6.41 11.92 8.20
CA PHE A 10 7.08 10.92 7.38
C PHE A 10 6.51 9.51 7.60
N LEU A 11 6.24 9.13 8.86
CA LEU A 11 5.63 7.83 9.18
C LEU A 11 4.19 7.73 8.66
N SER A 12 3.42 8.82 8.73
CA SER A 12 2.07 8.88 8.17
C SER A 12 2.12 8.76 6.65
N ALA A 13 3.00 9.51 5.97
CA ALA A 13 3.22 9.40 4.53
C ALA A 13 3.67 8.00 4.12
N PHE A 14 4.49 7.33 4.94
CA PHE A 14 4.88 5.94 4.74
C PHE A 14 3.69 4.97 4.83
N VAL A 15 2.79 5.18 5.79
CA VAL A 15 1.59 4.35 5.99
C VAL A 15 0.55 4.58 4.88
N ASP A 16 0.46 5.79 4.36
CA ASP A 16 -0.46 6.19 3.28
C ASP A 16 0.10 5.98 1.86
N ASP A 17 1.28 5.37 1.74
CA ASP A 17 1.97 5.08 0.47
C ASP A 17 2.35 6.33 -0.37
N GLN A 18 2.64 7.44 0.30
CA GLN A 18 2.98 8.74 -0.31
C GLN A 18 4.50 8.98 -0.46
N LEU A 19 5.34 8.03 -0.05
CA LEU A 19 6.80 8.17 -0.12
C LEU A 19 7.38 7.65 -1.44
N THR A 20 8.49 8.25 -1.87
CA THR A 20 9.24 7.72 -3.03
C THR A 20 9.84 6.34 -2.73
N ALA A 21 10.18 5.62 -3.79
CA ALA A 21 10.83 4.32 -3.73
C ALA A 21 12.08 4.29 -2.84
N GLU A 22 12.94 5.29 -2.99
CA GLU A 22 14.20 5.43 -2.29
C GLU A 22 13.98 5.78 -0.82
N GLU A 23 13.02 6.66 -0.52
CA GLU A 23 12.64 7.02 0.85
C GLU A 23 11.99 5.85 1.58
N LYS A 24 11.07 5.15 0.91
CA LYS A 24 10.39 3.97 1.47
C LYS A 24 11.38 2.85 1.77
N SER A 25 12.38 2.64 0.90
CA SER A 25 13.46 1.66 1.12
C SER A 25 14.29 1.98 2.36
N ARG A 26 14.67 3.26 2.56
CA ARG A 26 15.39 3.73 3.76
C ARG A 26 14.53 3.59 5.01
N ALA A 27 13.27 4.01 4.94
CA ALA A 27 12.30 3.88 6.03
C ALA A 27 12.20 2.43 6.50
N TYR A 28 12.07 1.47 5.57
CA TYR A 28 11.99 0.05 5.89
C TYR A 28 13.24 -0.49 6.59
N GLU A 29 14.44 -0.03 6.21
CA GLU A 29 15.69 -0.49 6.83
C GLU A 29 15.77 -0.06 8.30
N GLN A 30 15.40 1.18 8.62
CA GLN A 30 15.38 1.68 9.99
C GLN A 30 14.19 1.15 10.81
N ILE A 31 12.98 1.12 10.25
CA ILE A 31 11.78 0.56 10.91
C ILE A 31 11.99 -0.92 11.29
N ASN A 32 12.70 -1.70 10.46
CA ASN A 32 12.99 -3.10 10.78
C ASN A 32 14.09 -3.29 11.84
N ARG A 33 14.93 -2.28 12.07
CA ARG A 33 15.99 -2.35 13.10
C ARG A 33 15.52 -1.85 14.46
N ASP A 34 14.52 -0.98 14.49
CA ASP A 34 13.98 -0.36 15.70
C ASP A 34 12.56 -0.86 16.00
N ASP A 35 12.44 -1.71 17.03
CA ASP A 35 11.15 -2.25 17.47
C ASP A 35 10.16 -1.17 17.92
N SER A 36 10.64 -0.03 18.45
CA SER A 36 9.77 1.07 18.87
C SER A 36 9.13 1.79 17.68
N LEU A 37 9.90 1.96 16.60
CA LEU A 37 9.42 2.56 15.36
C LEU A 37 8.44 1.62 14.64
N ASN A 38 8.71 0.31 14.68
CA ASN A 38 7.81 -0.71 14.14
C ASN A 38 6.44 -0.68 14.84
N ARG A 39 6.42 -0.58 16.19
CA ARG A 39 5.17 -0.44 16.96
C ARG A 39 4.36 0.79 16.55
N ARG A 40 5.01 1.94 16.39
CA ARG A 40 4.35 3.19 15.95
C ARG A 40 3.70 3.05 14.57
N VAL A 41 4.41 2.44 13.61
CA VAL A 41 3.88 2.17 12.28
C VAL A 41 2.67 1.23 12.33
N CYS A 42 2.70 0.21 13.19
CA CYS A 42 1.55 -0.68 13.41
C CYS A 42 0.33 0.06 13.97
N GLU A 43 0.54 0.96 14.93
CA GLU A 43 -0.54 1.80 15.49
C GLU A 43 -1.15 2.72 14.43
N LEU A 44 -0.33 3.39 13.62
CA LEU A 44 -0.80 4.25 12.53
C LEU A 44 -1.61 3.45 11.49
N ARG A 45 -1.17 2.25 11.10
CA ARG A 45 -1.93 1.38 10.19
C ARG A 45 -3.29 0.99 10.76
N LYS A 46 -3.35 0.65 12.04
CA LYS A 46 -4.62 0.32 12.71
C LYS A 46 -5.60 1.49 12.65
N VAL A 47 -5.14 2.71 12.91
CA VAL A 47 -5.98 3.92 12.81
C VAL A 47 -6.48 4.12 11.38
N ARG A 48 -5.60 4.05 10.39
CA ARG A 48 -5.96 4.16 8.97
C ARG A 48 -7.04 3.14 8.58
N ASP A 49 -6.85 1.87 8.96
CA ASP A 49 -7.78 0.79 8.61
C ASP A 49 -9.15 1.00 9.28
N LEU A 50 -9.18 1.46 10.54
CA LEU A 50 -10.43 1.82 11.23
C LEU A 50 -11.16 2.98 10.53
N VAL A 51 -10.44 4.03 10.11
CA VAL A 51 -11.02 5.16 9.37
C VAL A 51 -11.55 4.70 8.02
N GLN A 52 -10.79 3.91 7.28
CA GLN A 52 -11.21 3.42 5.97
C GLN A 52 -12.47 2.55 6.05
N LEU A 53 -12.62 1.77 7.12
CA LEU A 53 -13.84 1.01 7.42
C LEU A 53 -15.04 1.92 7.66
N ALA A 54 -14.87 2.99 8.45
CA ALA A 54 -15.95 3.92 8.76
C ALA A 54 -16.45 4.69 7.53
N TYR A 55 -15.58 4.96 6.54
CA TYR A 55 -15.90 5.72 5.33
C TYR A 55 -16.27 4.86 4.11
N ARG A 56 -16.32 3.52 4.24
CA ARG A 56 -16.61 2.63 3.10
C ARG A 56 -18.02 2.81 2.54
N ASP A 57 -19.00 3.08 3.40
CA ASP A 57 -20.42 3.12 3.05
C ASP A 57 -21.02 4.53 3.19
N VAL A 58 -20.33 5.55 2.67
CA VAL A 58 -20.90 6.90 2.58
C VAL A 58 -21.87 6.95 1.41
N PRO A 59 -23.18 7.20 1.63
CA PRO A 59 -24.12 7.36 0.53
C PRO A 59 -23.67 8.49 -0.37
N GLY A 60 -23.56 8.20 -1.67
CA GLY A 60 -23.21 9.20 -2.67
C GLY A 60 -24.14 10.40 -2.57
N ALA A 61 -23.59 11.61 -2.73
CA ALA A 61 -24.39 12.82 -2.75
C ALA A 61 -25.58 12.62 -3.71
N PRO A 62 -26.82 12.99 -3.31
CA PRO A 62 -27.96 12.87 -4.21
C PRO A 62 -27.60 13.61 -5.49
N SER A 63 -27.63 12.91 -6.64
CA SER A 63 -27.37 13.54 -7.92
C SER A 63 -28.38 14.67 -8.06
N ALA A 64 -27.91 15.91 -8.10
CA ALA A 64 -28.78 17.03 -8.45
C ALA A 64 -29.28 16.75 -9.87
N SER A 65 -30.49 16.18 -9.97
CA SER A 65 -31.19 16.01 -11.23
C SER A 65 -31.26 17.39 -11.87
N GLY A 66 -30.59 17.54 -13.01
CA GLY A 66 -30.38 18.81 -13.67
C GLY A 66 -31.70 19.55 -13.81
N HIS A 67 -31.82 20.65 -13.07
CA HIS A 67 -32.81 21.67 -13.38
C HIS A 67 -32.53 22.14 -14.81
N GLY A 68 -33.52 21.92 -15.68
CA GLY A 68 -33.47 22.29 -17.07
C GLY A 68 -32.96 23.71 -17.25
N ARG A 69 -32.08 23.87 -18.23
CA ARG A 69 -31.66 25.13 -18.86
C ARG A 69 -32.68 26.26 -18.65
N ARG A 70 -32.39 27.14 -17.69
CA ARG A 70 -32.84 28.53 -17.72
C ARG A 70 -31.67 29.45 -17.39
N ALA A 71 -30.65 29.37 -18.23
CA ALA A 71 -29.65 30.42 -18.34
C ALA A 71 -30.32 31.64 -18.97
N ARG A 72 -30.64 32.63 -18.14
CA ARG A 72 -30.40 34.06 -18.42
C ARG A 72 -30.81 34.88 -17.19
N MET A 73 -29.87 35.75 -16.80
CA MET A 73 -29.98 36.83 -15.80
C MET A 73 -29.80 36.44 -14.33
N SER A 74 -28.55 36.51 -13.85
CA SER A 74 -28.20 37.27 -12.62
C SER A 74 -26.67 37.29 -12.41
N ASN A 75 -25.92 37.89 -13.35
CA ASN A 75 -24.50 38.22 -13.09
C ASN A 75 -24.30 39.67 -12.63
N LEU A 76 -25.40 40.39 -12.37
CA LEU A 76 -25.39 41.76 -11.84
C LEU A 76 -25.53 41.80 -10.30
N ALA A 77 -26.07 40.76 -9.66
CA ALA A 77 -26.27 40.76 -8.20
C ALA A 77 -24.96 40.47 -7.41
N ALA A 78 -24.11 39.56 -7.93
CA ALA A 78 -22.88 39.18 -7.23
C ALA A 78 -21.83 40.32 -7.17
N GLY A 79 -21.77 41.17 -8.21
CA GLY A 79 -20.86 42.32 -8.23
C GLY A 79 -21.25 43.40 -7.21
N VAL A 80 -22.55 43.64 -7.03
CA VAL A 80 -23.06 44.63 -6.06
C VAL A 80 -22.78 44.20 -4.63
N LEU A 81 -22.94 42.91 -4.30
CA LEU A 81 -22.63 42.39 -2.96
C LEU A 81 -21.12 42.48 -2.64
N LEU A 82 -20.25 42.21 -3.62
CA LEU A 82 -18.80 42.37 -3.43
C LEU A 82 -18.40 43.84 -3.24
N ALA A 83 -18.96 44.76 -4.02
CA ALA A 83 -18.67 46.19 -3.88
C ALA A 83 -19.15 46.76 -2.53
N LEU A 84 -20.34 46.35 -2.07
CA LEU A 84 -20.87 46.71 -0.75
C LEU A 84 -20.02 46.12 0.38
N GLY A 85 -19.61 44.86 0.28
CA GLY A 85 -18.75 44.23 1.29
C GLY A 85 -17.39 44.94 1.42
N VAL A 86 -16.78 45.33 0.29
CA VAL A 86 -15.53 46.10 0.30
C VAL A 86 -15.74 47.50 0.89
N ALA A 87 -16.82 48.19 0.54
CA ALA A 87 -17.12 49.52 1.06
C ALA A 87 -17.38 49.49 2.58
N ILE A 88 -18.16 48.51 3.07
CA ILE A 88 -18.44 48.33 4.50
C ILE A 88 -17.16 47.95 5.25
N GLY A 89 -16.34 47.04 4.70
CA GLY A 89 -15.06 46.66 5.29
C GLY A 89 -14.07 47.83 5.39
N TRP A 90 -14.06 48.72 4.41
CA TRP A 90 -13.26 49.96 4.45
C TRP A 90 -13.78 50.95 5.50
N ALA A 91 -15.10 51.14 5.59
CA ALA A 91 -15.71 52.06 6.55
C ALA A 91 -15.52 51.61 8.01
N LEU A 92 -15.49 50.30 8.26
CA LEU A 92 -15.20 49.72 9.58
C LEU A 92 -13.71 49.69 9.93
N HIS A 93 -12.81 50.02 9.01
CA HIS A 93 -11.36 50.06 9.24
C HIS A 93 -10.81 51.49 9.45
N ALA A 94 -11.67 52.45 9.79
CA ALA A 94 -11.23 53.75 10.32
C ALA A 94 -10.89 53.60 11.82
N PRO A 95 -9.65 53.91 12.25
CA PRO A 95 -9.25 53.76 13.65
C PRO A 95 -9.76 54.96 14.45
N GLY A 96 -10.64 54.72 15.43
CA GLY A 96 -11.08 55.77 16.34
C GLY A 96 -12.27 55.37 17.22
N ASP A 97 -11.94 55.08 18.48
CA ASP A 97 -12.69 55.37 19.70
C ASP A 97 -13.87 54.46 20.10
N ASP A 98 -13.52 53.47 20.93
CA ASP A 98 -14.20 53.01 22.15
C ASP A 98 -15.62 53.55 22.42
N ASN A 99 -16.67 52.81 22.08
CA ASN A 99 -17.77 52.51 23.02
C ASN A 99 -18.85 51.57 22.47
N LYS A 100 -19.40 50.77 23.39
CA LYS A 100 -20.70 50.07 23.35
C LYS A 100 -20.92 48.98 22.28
N LEU A 101 -20.62 47.75 22.66
CA LEU A 101 -21.28 46.55 22.14
C LEU A 101 -22.50 46.25 23.04
N GLU A 102 -23.68 46.73 22.66
CA GLU A 102 -24.96 46.19 23.12
C GLU A 102 -25.45 45.13 22.13
N GLY A 103 -25.98 44.04 22.69
CA GLY A 103 -26.15 42.77 22.02
C GLY A 103 -27.21 42.75 20.92
N ALA A 104 -26.91 41.95 19.90
CA ALA A 104 -27.90 41.39 19.00
C ALA A 104 -27.75 39.86 19.05
N SER A 105 -28.67 39.22 19.77
CA SER A 105 -28.86 37.77 19.81
C SER A 105 -29.23 37.26 18.42
N LEU A 106 -28.40 36.38 17.86
CA LEU A 106 -28.73 35.61 16.66
C LEU A 106 -29.49 34.34 17.08
N GLU A 107 -30.76 34.29 16.68
CA GLU A 107 -31.64 33.13 16.83
C GLU A 107 -31.12 31.94 16.02
N PHE A 108 -31.08 30.79 16.69
CA PHE A 108 -30.64 29.51 16.18
C PHE A 108 -31.76 28.88 15.34
N VAL A 109 -31.60 28.87 14.01
CA VAL A 109 -32.53 28.19 13.10
C VAL A 109 -32.36 26.69 13.22
N GLN A 110 -33.40 26.02 13.71
CA GLN A 110 -33.47 24.58 13.87
C GLN A 110 -33.96 23.94 12.54
N PRO A 111 -33.30 22.92 11.99
CA PRO A 111 -33.78 22.26 10.77
C PRO A 111 -34.92 21.28 11.08
N ASP A 112 -35.98 21.33 10.26
CA ASP A 112 -37.14 20.45 10.33
C ASP A 112 -36.81 18.97 10.07
N PRO A 113 -37.58 18.01 10.64
CA PRO A 113 -37.36 16.58 10.45
C PRO A 113 -37.81 16.12 9.06
N VAL A 114 -36.89 15.55 8.29
CA VAL A 114 -37.17 14.93 6.99
C VAL A 114 -37.83 13.55 7.19
N GLN A 115 -39.03 13.41 6.64
CA GLN A 115 -39.81 12.17 6.57
C GLN A 115 -39.19 11.21 5.54
N ILE A 116 -38.81 10.01 5.98
CA ILE A 116 -38.31 8.95 5.11
C ILE A 116 -39.51 8.20 4.53
N THR A 117 -39.75 8.37 3.23
CA THR A 117 -40.65 7.49 2.47
C THR A 117 -39.82 6.52 1.65
N SER A 118 -39.98 5.23 1.95
CA SER A 118 -39.32 4.12 1.27
C SER A 118 -40.00 3.84 -0.07
N SER A 119 -39.31 4.10 -1.18
CA SER A 119 -39.66 3.53 -2.48
C SER A 119 -38.49 2.70 -2.99
N GLN A 120 -38.67 1.38 -2.90
CA GLN A 120 -37.80 0.40 -3.52
C GLN A 120 -37.99 0.50 -5.05
N SER A 121 -36.90 0.67 -5.78
CA SER A 121 -36.88 0.39 -7.21
C SER A 121 -35.58 -0.35 -7.54
N ALA A 122 -35.76 -1.62 -7.90
CA ALA A 122 -34.73 -2.53 -8.35
C ALA A 122 -34.13 -2.02 -9.67
N ALA A 123 -32.80 -1.88 -9.70
CA ALA A 123 -32.06 -1.66 -10.93
C ALA A 123 -31.03 -2.79 -11.09
N THR A 124 -31.30 -3.61 -12.09
CA THR A 124 -30.47 -4.67 -12.66
C THR A 124 -29.06 -4.18 -12.98
N VAL A 125 -28.05 -4.88 -12.47
CA VAL A 125 -26.63 -4.68 -12.78
C VAL A 125 -26.32 -5.28 -14.16
N PRO A 126 -25.76 -4.54 -15.13
CA PRO A 126 -25.16 -5.14 -16.32
C PRO A 126 -23.82 -5.78 -15.93
N SER A 127 -23.65 -7.05 -16.24
CA SER A 127 -22.39 -7.79 -16.09
C SER A 127 -21.31 -7.23 -17.02
N GLU A 128 -20.26 -6.67 -16.44
CA GLU A 128 -19.06 -6.20 -17.13
C GLU A 128 -18.12 -7.39 -17.45
N PRO A 129 -17.61 -7.52 -18.69
CA PRO A 129 -16.72 -8.63 -19.05
C PRO A 129 -15.27 -8.38 -18.59
N ALA A 130 -14.69 -9.43 -18.01
CA ALA A 130 -13.27 -9.81 -17.89
C ALA A 130 -12.17 -8.72 -17.95
N GLN A 131 -11.40 -8.70 -16.86
CA GLN A 131 -10.41 -7.69 -16.46
C GLN A 131 -9.23 -7.44 -17.45
N PRO A 132 -8.67 -6.20 -17.51
CA PRO A 132 -7.62 -5.79 -18.45
C PRO A 132 -6.19 -6.23 -18.04
N ASN A 133 -6.03 -6.84 -16.87
CA ASN A 133 -4.74 -7.19 -16.26
C ASN A 133 -4.07 -8.42 -16.90
N ALA A 134 -4.84 -9.40 -17.36
CA ALA A 134 -4.28 -10.62 -17.96
C ALA A 134 -3.59 -10.37 -19.31
N ARG A 135 -4.08 -9.41 -20.11
CA ARG A 135 -3.47 -9.06 -21.40
C ARG A 135 -2.16 -8.31 -21.25
N ARG A 136 -2.05 -7.46 -20.22
CA ARG A 136 -0.83 -6.68 -19.94
C ARG A 136 0.31 -7.58 -19.46
N ALA A 137 0.00 -8.63 -18.68
CA ALA A 137 0.98 -9.65 -18.31
C ALA A 137 1.53 -10.43 -19.52
N MET A 138 0.70 -10.64 -20.55
CA MET A 138 1.08 -11.39 -21.75
C MET A 138 1.84 -10.53 -22.78
N GLU A 139 1.62 -9.21 -22.80
CA GLU A 139 2.30 -8.28 -23.71
C GLU A 139 3.73 -7.94 -23.26
N VAL A 140 3.99 -7.96 -21.94
CA VAL A 140 5.33 -7.75 -21.36
C VAL A 140 6.34 -8.82 -21.80
N ALA A 141 5.88 -10.01 -22.19
CA ALA A 141 6.74 -11.11 -22.64
C ALA A 141 7.29 -10.94 -24.08
N LYS A 142 6.80 -9.96 -24.87
CA LYS A 142 7.10 -9.88 -26.31
C LYS A 142 8.23 -8.92 -26.70
N ALA A 143 8.67 -8.04 -25.79
CA ALA A 143 9.89 -7.25 -25.99
C ALA A 143 11.03 -8.02 -25.31
N GLY A 144 12.18 -8.24 -25.97
CA GLY A 144 13.32 -9.06 -25.50
C GLY A 144 13.99 -8.68 -24.16
N THR A 145 13.29 -7.95 -23.30
CA THR A 145 13.57 -7.81 -21.87
C THR A 145 13.21 -9.11 -21.16
N PRO A 146 14.07 -9.64 -20.27
CA PRO A 146 13.73 -10.83 -19.52
C PRO A 146 12.51 -10.61 -18.63
N ALA A 147 11.62 -11.60 -18.56
CA ALA A 147 10.56 -11.65 -17.56
C ALA A 147 11.19 -11.63 -16.16
N LYS A 148 10.58 -10.92 -15.22
CA LYS A 148 11.15 -10.66 -13.90
C LYS A 148 10.10 -10.93 -12.86
N VAL A 149 10.32 -11.95 -12.03
CA VAL A 149 9.33 -12.39 -11.04
C VAL A 149 9.98 -12.46 -9.68
N LEU A 150 9.34 -11.81 -8.71
CA LEU A 150 9.71 -11.86 -7.31
C LEU A 150 8.64 -12.63 -6.55
N ILE A 151 9.04 -13.71 -5.90
CA ILE A 151 8.20 -14.53 -5.06
C ILE A 151 8.59 -14.24 -3.62
N HIS A 152 7.62 -13.89 -2.79
CA HIS A 152 7.84 -13.60 -1.37
C HIS A 152 7.19 -14.66 -0.50
N VAL A 153 8.00 -15.28 0.35
CA VAL A 153 7.58 -16.30 1.31
C VAL A 153 7.78 -15.75 2.72
N ASN A 154 6.70 -15.61 3.49
CA ASN A 154 6.73 -15.07 4.85
C ASN A 154 6.24 -16.04 5.94
N ASP A 155 5.50 -17.08 5.55
CA ASP A 155 4.99 -18.12 6.44
C ASP A 155 5.95 -19.31 6.55
N GLY A 156 6.04 -19.91 7.74
CA GLY A 156 6.80 -21.13 8.02
C GLY A 156 5.98 -22.41 8.04
N GLU A 157 4.68 -22.37 7.74
CA GLU A 157 3.84 -23.57 7.68
C GLU A 157 4.30 -24.50 6.55
N MET A 158 4.56 -25.77 6.87
CA MET A 158 5.10 -26.76 5.93
C MET A 158 4.26 -26.90 4.64
N THR A 159 2.94 -26.76 4.75
CA THR A 159 2.03 -26.81 3.60
C THR A 159 2.28 -25.64 2.66
N HIS A 160 2.30 -24.41 3.18
CA HIS A 160 2.54 -23.18 2.39
C HIS A 160 3.95 -23.17 1.81
N LEU A 161 4.96 -23.62 2.57
CA LEU A 161 6.32 -23.78 2.09
C LEU A 161 6.44 -24.75 0.91
N GLY A 162 5.70 -25.86 0.96
CA GLY A 162 5.61 -26.81 -0.14
C GLY A 162 4.98 -26.18 -1.39
N GLN A 163 3.86 -25.47 -1.22
CA GLN A 163 3.15 -24.77 -2.29
C GLN A 163 4.04 -23.68 -2.93
N ALA A 164 4.76 -22.90 -2.14
CA ALA A 164 5.70 -21.90 -2.66
C ALA A 164 6.76 -22.54 -3.57
N LEU A 165 7.30 -23.70 -3.19
CA LEU A 165 8.23 -24.43 -4.06
C LEU A 165 7.56 -25.05 -5.29
N ASP A 166 6.28 -25.42 -5.22
CA ASP A 166 5.50 -25.86 -6.38
C ASP A 166 5.35 -24.73 -7.38
N GLU A 167 5.02 -23.53 -6.92
CA GLU A 167 4.92 -22.34 -7.76
C GLU A 167 6.26 -21.98 -8.41
N VAL A 168 7.35 -22.00 -7.64
CA VAL A 168 8.71 -21.74 -8.16
C VAL A 168 9.07 -22.74 -9.26
N ASP A 169 8.89 -24.04 -9.02
CA ASP A 169 9.25 -25.10 -9.98
C ASP A 169 8.37 -25.02 -11.24
N ASN A 170 7.06 -24.78 -11.06
CA ASN A 170 6.12 -24.62 -12.17
C ASN A 170 6.46 -23.41 -13.05
N LEU A 171 6.75 -22.26 -12.43
CA LEU A 171 7.08 -21.03 -13.14
C LEU A 171 8.43 -21.14 -13.87
N ALA A 172 9.43 -21.70 -13.21
CA ALA A 172 10.75 -21.92 -13.81
C ALA A 172 10.68 -22.90 -15.00
N ARG A 173 9.93 -24.00 -14.84
CA ARG A 173 9.67 -24.95 -15.92
C ARG A 173 8.95 -24.29 -17.10
N TYR A 174 7.89 -23.52 -16.83
CA TYR A 174 7.13 -22.83 -17.87
C TYR A 174 8.01 -21.90 -18.71
N TYR A 175 8.82 -21.05 -18.08
CA TYR A 175 9.69 -20.13 -18.82
C TYR A 175 10.76 -20.87 -19.63
N ARG A 176 11.32 -21.96 -19.10
CA ARG A 176 12.28 -22.80 -19.83
C ARG A 176 11.65 -23.45 -21.07
N GLU A 177 10.48 -24.08 -20.92
CA GLU A 177 9.76 -24.74 -22.02
C GLU A 177 9.31 -23.75 -23.09
N ALA A 178 8.87 -22.56 -22.66
CA ALA A 178 8.50 -21.47 -23.57
C ALA A 178 9.70 -20.73 -24.19
N SER A 179 10.94 -21.09 -23.81
CA SER A 179 12.16 -20.37 -24.22
C SER A 179 12.11 -18.86 -23.92
N ILE A 180 11.42 -18.49 -22.85
CA ILE A 180 11.33 -17.10 -22.36
C ILE A 180 12.50 -16.88 -21.41
N ASN A 181 13.33 -15.89 -21.71
CA ASN A 181 14.34 -15.45 -20.75
C ASN A 181 13.62 -14.85 -19.53
N ALA A 182 13.81 -15.44 -18.36
CA ALA A 182 13.17 -15.00 -17.13
C ALA A 182 14.17 -15.01 -15.98
N ARG A 183 13.97 -14.15 -14.98
CA ARG A 183 14.70 -14.17 -13.71
C ARG A 183 13.70 -14.25 -12.56
N ILE A 184 13.90 -15.22 -11.68
CA ILE A 184 13.02 -15.51 -10.54
C ILE A 184 13.83 -15.32 -9.26
N GLU A 185 13.36 -14.46 -8.37
CA GLU A 185 13.95 -14.27 -7.04
C GLU A 185 12.93 -14.67 -5.98
N VAL A 186 13.33 -15.57 -5.09
CA VAL A 186 12.50 -16.09 -4.01
C VAL A 186 13.03 -15.53 -2.70
N VAL A 187 12.30 -14.59 -2.11
CA VAL A 187 12.71 -13.88 -0.89
C VAL A 187 12.01 -14.48 0.32
N MET A 188 12.79 -14.98 1.28
CA MET A 188 12.28 -15.53 2.53
C MET A 188 12.44 -14.53 3.68
N ASN A 189 11.32 -14.17 4.29
CA ASN A 189 11.22 -13.30 5.47
C ASN A 189 10.60 -14.04 6.64
N GLY A 190 10.86 -13.58 7.86
CA GLY A 190 10.17 -14.09 9.06
C GLY A 190 10.30 -15.60 9.24
N ASP A 191 9.17 -16.27 9.47
CA ASP A 191 9.13 -17.72 9.65
C ASP A 191 9.33 -18.49 8.34
N GLY A 192 9.12 -17.84 7.18
CA GLY A 192 9.50 -18.36 5.86
C GLY A 192 10.99 -18.64 5.71
N LEU A 193 11.85 -18.09 6.59
CA LEU A 193 13.27 -18.44 6.67
C LEU A 193 13.48 -19.95 6.93
N SER A 194 12.50 -20.63 7.55
CA SER A 194 12.54 -22.09 7.76
C SER A 194 12.69 -22.88 6.46
N LEU A 195 12.22 -22.37 5.33
CA LEU A 195 12.34 -23.00 4.02
C LEU A 195 13.78 -23.32 3.63
N VAL A 196 14.71 -22.42 3.97
CA VAL A 196 16.12 -22.48 3.56
C VAL A 196 17.09 -22.74 4.70
N ARG A 197 16.56 -23.03 5.89
CA ARG A 197 17.34 -23.37 7.07
C ARG A 197 17.67 -24.86 7.09
N ALA A 198 18.96 -25.19 6.99
CA ALA A 198 19.46 -26.56 6.95
C ALA A 198 19.14 -27.38 8.20
N ASP A 199 18.85 -26.73 9.32
CA ASP A 199 18.51 -27.38 10.59
C ASP A 199 17.02 -27.79 10.71
N VAL A 200 16.13 -27.26 9.87
CA VAL A 200 14.67 -27.51 9.98
C VAL A 200 13.96 -27.83 8.67
N THR A 201 14.53 -27.47 7.52
CA THR A 201 13.84 -27.65 6.24
C THR A 201 13.76 -29.12 5.82
N ASN A 202 12.56 -29.55 5.40
CA ASN A 202 12.36 -30.84 4.74
C ASN A 202 12.55 -30.75 3.22
N PHE A 203 12.88 -29.56 2.69
CA PHE A 203 12.91 -29.28 1.26
C PHE A 203 14.33 -29.13 0.70
N GLY A 204 15.37 -29.43 1.48
CA GLY A 204 16.77 -29.22 1.07
C GLY A 204 17.14 -29.87 -0.26
N ALA A 205 16.76 -31.13 -0.47
CA ALA A 205 17.01 -31.84 -1.73
C ALA A 205 16.26 -31.21 -2.92
N ARG A 206 15.05 -30.68 -2.68
CA ARG A 206 14.22 -30.02 -3.69
C ARG A 206 14.81 -28.66 -4.08
N ILE A 207 15.23 -27.86 -3.11
CA ILE A 207 15.89 -26.56 -3.35
C ILE A 207 17.19 -26.75 -4.11
N ALA A 208 18.02 -27.72 -3.71
CA ALA A 208 19.25 -28.07 -4.40
C ALA A 208 19.03 -28.56 -5.85
N ARG A 209 17.90 -29.22 -6.11
CA ARG A 209 17.49 -29.56 -7.48
C ARG A 209 17.15 -28.31 -8.28
N ILE A 210 16.28 -27.45 -7.74
CA ILE A 210 15.86 -26.22 -8.43
C ILE A 210 17.08 -25.36 -8.79
N GLN A 211 17.98 -25.12 -7.84
CA GLN A 211 19.21 -24.32 -8.06
C GLN A 211 20.15 -24.92 -9.13
N ARG A 212 20.11 -26.24 -9.34
CA ARG A 212 20.94 -26.93 -10.34
C ARG A 212 20.29 -26.93 -11.71
N ASP A 213 18.99 -27.16 -11.76
CA ASP A 213 18.22 -27.34 -13.00
C ASP A 213 17.80 -25.99 -13.62
N TYR A 214 17.82 -24.92 -12.82
CA TYR A 214 17.45 -23.56 -13.21
C TYR A 214 18.48 -22.56 -12.70
N ASP A 215 19.31 -22.03 -13.61
CA ASP A 215 20.29 -20.98 -13.34
C ASP A 215 19.66 -19.60 -13.13
N ASN A 216 18.38 -19.47 -13.48
CA ASN A 216 17.61 -18.25 -13.41
C ASN A 216 16.75 -18.11 -12.14
N VAL A 217 16.87 -19.03 -11.17
CA VAL A 217 16.18 -18.99 -9.88
C VAL A 217 17.18 -18.74 -8.75
N VAL A 218 16.93 -17.71 -7.93
CA VAL A 218 17.76 -17.36 -6.77
C VAL A 218 16.93 -17.36 -5.50
N PHE A 219 17.42 -18.03 -4.46
CA PHE A 219 16.82 -18.02 -3.13
C PHE A 219 17.55 -16.99 -2.25
N GLU A 220 16.81 -16.05 -1.67
CA GLU A 220 17.34 -14.91 -0.92
C GLU A 220 16.81 -14.89 0.52
N ALA A 221 17.70 -15.08 1.50
CA ALA A 221 17.39 -15.03 2.92
C ALA A 221 17.57 -13.61 3.49
N CYS A 222 16.55 -13.11 4.17
CA CYS A 222 16.58 -11.79 4.80
C CYS A 222 17.43 -11.77 6.08
N LYS A 223 18.50 -10.97 6.07
CA LYS A 223 19.40 -10.77 7.21
C LYS A 223 18.67 -10.26 8.45
N ASN A 224 17.76 -9.30 8.33
CA ASN A 224 16.94 -8.86 9.46
C ASN A 224 16.16 -10.02 10.11
N SER A 225 15.70 -10.99 9.32
CA SER A 225 15.00 -12.18 9.83
C SER A 225 15.96 -13.14 10.51
N ILE A 226 17.15 -13.34 9.97
CA ILE A 226 18.23 -14.15 10.59
C ILE A 226 18.64 -13.54 11.93
N ASP A 227 18.88 -12.23 11.96
CA ASP A 227 19.32 -11.52 13.16
C ASP A 227 18.24 -11.54 14.24
N ARG A 228 16.97 -11.34 13.87
CA ARG A 228 15.83 -11.47 14.78
C ARG A 228 15.69 -12.89 15.33
N LEU A 229 15.83 -13.91 14.48
CA LEU A 229 15.78 -15.31 14.91
C LEU A 229 16.86 -15.61 15.96
N ARG A 230 18.06 -15.05 15.79
CA ARG A 230 19.15 -15.16 16.76
C ARG A 230 18.84 -14.42 18.06
N ARG A 231 18.33 -13.19 18.00
CA ARG A 231 18.01 -12.39 19.19
C ARG A 231 16.87 -13.00 20.01
N ASP A 232 15.79 -13.41 19.35
CA ASP A 232 14.54 -13.78 20.03
C ASP A 232 14.52 -15.24 20.45
N LYS A 233 15.10 -16.14 19.63
CA LYS A 233 15.06 -17.60 19.86
C LYS A 233 16.44 -18.18 20.21
N GLY A 234 17.51 -17.37 20.18
CA GLY A 234 18.89 -17.86 20.40
C GLY A 234 19.41 -18.77 19.28
N ILE A 235 18.71 -18.85 18.14
CA ILE A 235 19.02 -19.80 17.06
C ILE A 235 19.96 -19.13 16.05
N VAL A 236 21.12 -19.76 15.81
CA VAL A 236 22.02 -19.38 14.72
C VAL A 236 21.62 -20.13 13.46
N ALA A 237 20.96 -19.44 12.53
CA ALA A 237 20.50 -20.03 11.28
C ALA A 237 21.67 -20.54 10.44
N LYS A 238 21.69 -21.84 10.16
CA LYS A 238 22.56 -22.43 9.13
C LYS A 238 21.76 -22.52 7.83
N LEU A 239 22.16 -21.79 6.81
CA LEU A 239 21.45 -21.77 5.53
C LEU A 239 21.92 -22.90 4.62
N LEU A 240 21.03 -23.35 3.73
CA LEU A 240 21.40 -24.27 2.66
C LEU A 240 22.44 -23.63 1.72
N PRO A 241 23.30 -24.44 1.05
CA PRO A 241 24.21 -23.94 0.03
C PRO A 241 23.49 -23.19 -1.10
N GLY A 242 24.12 -22.16 -1.65
CA GLY A 242 23.57 -21.37 -2.76
C GLY A 242 22.46 -20.39 -2.39
N VAL A 243 22.07 -20.30 -1.11
CA VAL A 243 21.15 -19.27 -0.61
C VAL A 243 21.92 -17.97 -0.42
N VAL A 244 21.44 -16.89 -1.03
CA VAL A 244 22.03 -15.56 -0.94
C VAL A 244 21.47 -14.84 0.28
N VAL A 245 22.31 -14.17 1.06
CA VAL A 245 21.83 -13.32 2.16
C VAL A 245 21.70 -11.88 1.68
N ILE A 246 20.52 -11.29 1.87
CA ILE A 246 20.22 -9.89 1.55
C ILE A 246 19.98 -9.09 2.83
N ASP A 247 20.28 -7.78 2.83
CA ASP A 247 20.18 -6.96 4.04
C ASP A 247 18.74 -6.85 4.57
N SER A 248 17.77 -6.64 3.67
CA SER A 248 16.36 -6.49 4.02
C SER A 248 15.48 -7.03 2.91
N GLY A 249 14.67 -8.06 3.21
CA GLY A 249 13.72 -8.62 2.25
C GLY A 249 12.67 -7.61 1.82
N VAL A 250 12.13 -6.80 2.73
CA VAL A 250 11.13 -5.79 2.35
C VAL A 250 11.73 -4.70 1.45
N ALA A 251 12.96 -4.27 1.71
CA ALA A 251 13.65 -3.31 0.84
C ALA A 251 13.93 -3.92 -0.55
N GLN A 252 14.27 -5.21 -0.62
CA GLN A 252 14.41 -5.94 -1.88
C GLN A 252 13.07 -5.99 -2.64
N LEU A 253 11.96 -6.29 -1.96
CA LEU A 253 10.62 -6.29 -2.55
C LEU A 253 10.27 -4.96 -3.20
N MET A 254 10.51 -3.85 -2.50
CA MET A 254 10.27 -2.51 -3.04
C MET A 254 11.19 -2.23 -4.23
N ARG A 255 12.49 -2.49 -4.10
CA ARG A 255 13.49 -2.30 -5.16
C ARG A 255 13.09 -3.02 -6.44
N ARG A 256 12.68 -4.29 -6.35
CA ARG A 256 12.27 -5.10 -7.50
C ARG A 256 10.95 -4.62 -8.11
N GLN A 257 9.95 -4.29 -7.30
CA GLN A 257 8.69 -3.73 -7.82
C GLN A 257 8.93 -2.42 -8.60
N ASN A 258 9.79 -1.54 -8.10
CA ASN A 258 10.16 -0.30 -8.81
C ASN A 258 10.96 -0.56 -10.09
N GLN A 259 11.68 -1.68 -10.16
CA GLN A 259 12.34 -2.16 -11.38
C GLN A 259 11.39 -2.88 -12.35
N GLY A 260 10.08 -2.86 -12.08
CA GLY A 260 9.04 -3.46 -12.91
C GLY A 260 8.91 -4.98 -12.78
N TRP A 261 9.35 -5.56 -11.65
CA TRP A 261 9.19 -6.99 -11.41
C TRP A 261 7.75 -7.31 -11.04
N ALA A 262 7.23 -8.44 -11.56
CA ALA A 262 5.98 -9.01 -11.08
C ALA A 262 6.18 -9.52 -9.64
N TYR A 263 5.25 -9.19 -8.75
CA TYR A 263 5.27 -9.59 -7.34
C TYR A 263 4.21 -10.64 -7.08
N ILE A 264 4.63 -11.76 -6.47
CA ILE A 264 3.75 -12.85 -6.02
C ILE A 264 4.06 -13.09 -4.55
N GLN A 265 3.02 -13.18 -3.73
CA GLN A 265 3.14 -13.57 -2.33
C GLN A 265 2.53 -14.94 -2.14
N VAL A 266 3.26 -15.81 -1.45
CA VAL A 266 2.85 -17.17 -1.10
C VAL A 266 2.92 -17.35 0.41
#